data_AF-K1M460-F1
#
_entry.id   AF-K1M460-F1
#
_cell.length_a   1.000
_cell.length_b   1.000
_cell.length_c   1.000
_cell.angle_alpha   90.00
_cell.angle_beta   90.00
_cell.angle_gamma   90.00
#
_symmetry.space_group_name_H-M   'P 1'
#
loop_
_entity.id
_entity.type
_entity.pdbx_description
1 polymer ?
#
loop_
_entity_poly.entity_id
_entity_poly.type
_entity_poly.pdbx_seq_one_letter_code
_entity_poly.pdbx_strand_id
1 'polypeptide(L)'
;MNARFLVDLYNWSNPATGYIAMVNIGWIVIVIIMALVQHKDLNKWVANDPNHQPDNWQIPLVIIFVLACSALAVYFTPYWLPGGLGWSTFIIPVACYGAELFFTNDYRKTLSKHVWKTWYWRIVMWGEWLVAINFVFATAFMALSRIVTNY
;
A
#
# COMPACT_ATOMS: atom_id res chain seq x y z
N MET A 1 -19.46 15.73 22.64
CA MET A 1 -18.39 15.91 21.63
C MET A 1 -18.89 16.94 20.62
N ASN A 2 -18.10 17.96 20.27
CA ASN A 2 -18.57 19.03 19.37
C ASN A 2 -18.72 18.51 17.94
N ALA A 3 -19.94 18.46 17.39
CA ALA A 3 -20.20 17.94 16.04
C ALA A 3 -19.38 18.66 14.95
N ARG A 4 -19.12 19.97 15.12
CA ARG A 4 -18.21 20.73 14.23
C ARG A 4 -16.79 20.17 14.18
N PHE A 5 -16.23 19.78 15.33
CA PHE A 5 -14.87 19.22 15.39
C PHE A 5 -14.75 17.91 14.60
N LEU A 6 -15.77 17.05 14.68
CA LEU A 6 -15.82 15.79 13.93
C LEU A 6 -15.90 16.01 12.41
N VAL A 7 -16.71 16.98 11.98
CA VAL A 7 -16.87 17.33 10.56
C VAL A 7 -15.59 17.96 10.00
N ASP A 8 -14.94 18.85 10.76
CA ASP A 8 -13.66 19.44 10.36
C ASP A 8 -12.56 18.37 10.26
N LEU A 9 -12.49 17.46 11.24
CA LEU A 9 -11.55 16.35 11.23
C LEU A 9 -11.78 15.43 10.01
N TYR A 10 -13.03 15.17 9.64
CA TYR A 10 -13.38 14.39 8.45
C TYR A 10 -12.91 15.08 7.16
N ASN A 11 -13.20 16.38 7.02
CA ASN A 11 -12.81 17.16 5.85
C ASN A 11 -11.29 17.29 5.68
N TRP A 12 -10.53 17.32 6.77
CA TRP A 12 -9.07 17.32 6.74
C TRP A 12 -8.47 15.94 6.50
N SER A 13 -9.07 14.89 7.05
CA SER A 13 -8.56 13.53 6.94
C SER A 13 -8.66 12.98 5.51
N ASN A 14 -9.72 13.32 4.77
CA ASN A 14 -9.95 12.85 3.40
C ASN A 14 -8.80 13.22 2.42
N PRO A 15 -8.41 14.50 2.26
CA PRO A 15 -7.27 14.85 1.39
C PRO A 15 -5.95 14.29 1.93
N ALA A 16 -5.76 14.25 3.26
CA ALA A 16 -4.56 13.68 3.86
C ALA A 16 -4.39 12.20 3.48
N THR A 17 -5.44 11.39 3.55
CA THR A 17 -5.40 9.98 3.11
C THR A 17 -5.09 9.84 1.62
N GLY A 18 -5.58 10.76 0.78
CA GLY A 18 -5.25 10.80 -0.64
C GLY A 18 -3.78 11.12 -0.91
N TYR A 19 -3.19 12.08 -0.19
CA TYR A 19 -1.76 12.42 -0.32
C TYR A 19 -0.85 11.27 0.11
N ILE A 20 -1.15 10.60 1.23
CA ILE A 20 -0.36 9.46 1.70
C ILE A 20 -0.48 8.28 0.71
N ALA A 21 -1.65 8.06 0.10
CA ALA A 21 -1.84 7.08 -0.96
C ALA A 21 -0.96 7.36 -2.19
N MET A 22 -0.86 8.63 -2.61
CA MET A 22 0.03 9.03 -3.72
C MET A 22 1.51 8.78 -3.38
N VAL A 23 1.91 9.08 -2.14
CA VAL A 23 3.28 8.79 -1.65
C VAL A 23 3.54 7.28 -1.67
N ASN A 24 2.56 6.45 -1.31
CA ASN A 24 2.67 4.99 -1.36
C ASN A 24 2.97 4.49 -2.78
N ILE A 25 2.20 4.95 -3.77
CA ILE A 25 2.46 4.61 -5.18
C ILE A 25 3.84 5.07 -5.63
N GLY A 26 4.23 6.30 -5.30
CA GLY A 26 5.56 6.80 -5.61
C GLY A 26 6.66 5.90 -5.06
N TRP A 27 6.49 5.41 -3.83
CA TRP A 27 7.42 4.48 -3.21
C TRP A 27 7.47 3.12 -3.92
N ILE A 28 6.32 2.55 -4.26
CA ILE A 28 6.24 1.26 -4.98
C ILE A 28 6.88 1.36 -6.36
N VAL A 29 6.69 2.48 -7.07
CA VAL A 29 7.34 2.73 -8.36
C VAL A 29 8.87 2.72 -8.20
N ILE A 30 9.41 3.34 -7.15
CA ILE A 30 10.85 3.28 -6.85
C ILE A 30 11.30 1.84 -6.60
N VAL A 31 10.55 1.06 -5.81
CA VAL A 31 10.84 -0.36 -5.54
C VAL A 31 10.87 -1.16 -6.83
N ILE A 32 9.91 -0.96 -7.73
CA ILE A 32 9.83 -1.65 -9.03
C ILE A 32 11.02 -1.27 -9.92
N ILE A 33 11.32 0.02 -10.06
CA ILE A 33 12.47 0.48 -10.86
C ILE A 33 13.76 -0.15 -10.35
N MET A 34 13.98 -0.15 -9.03
CA MET A 34 15.16 -0.79 -8.46
C MET A 34 15.19 -2.30 -8.69
N ALA A 35 14.04 -2.97 -8.62
CA ALA A 35 13.93 -4.40 -8.92
C ALA A 35 14.28 -4.70 -10.39
N LEU A 36 13.84 -3.85 -11.33
CA LEU A 36 14.17 -3.97 -12.74
C LEU A 36 15.66 -3.71 -13.01
N VAL A 37 16.26 -2.73 -12.35
CA VAL A 37 17.71 -2.46 -12.46
C VAL A 37 18.52 -3.64 -11.90
N GLN A 38 18.08 -4.23 -10.79
CA GLN A 38 18.73 -5.37 -10.16
C GLN A 38 18.24 -6.73 -10.67
N HIS A 39 17.45 -6.78 -11.76
CA HIS A 39 16.75 -7.99 -12.19
C HIS A 39 17.68 -9.18 -12.45
N LYS A 40 18.90 -8.95 -12.97
CA LYS A 40 19.86 -10.02 -13.24
C LYS A 40 20.35 -10.67 -11.95
N ASP A 41 20.63 -9.85 -10.95
CA ASP A 41 21.04 -10.30 -9.64
C ASP A 41 19.84 -10.97 -8.95
N LEU A 42 18.67 -10.34 -8.90
CA LEU A 42 17.47 -10.92 -8.30
C LEU A 42 17.08 -12.26 -8.94
N ASN A 43 17.18 -12.40 -10.27
CA ASN A 43 16.94 -13.68 -10.94
C ASN A 43 17.99 -14.73 -10.59
N LYS A 44 19.25 -14.34 -10.39
CA LYS A 44 20.32 -15.25 -9.97
C LYS A 44 20.15 -15.70 -8.52
N TRP A 45 19.79 -14.78 -7.63
CA TRP A 45 19.73 -15.01 -6.19
C TRP A 45 18.40 -15.58 -5.73
N VAL A 46 17.28 -15.30 -6.40
CA VAL A 46 15.92 -15.66 -5.94
C VAL A 46 15.26 -16.67 -6.88
N ALA A 47 15.25 -16.40 -8.18
CA ALA A 47 14.53 -17.25 -9.15
C ALA A 47 15.33 -18.47 -9.65
N ASN A 48 16.65 -18.46 -9.51
CA ASN A 48 17.53 -19.54 -9.95
C ASN A 48 18.57 -19.89 -8.86
N ASP A 49 18.22 -19.72 -7.59
CA ASP A 49 19.11 -20.03 -6.47
C ASP A 49 19.52 -21.52 -6.54
N PRO A 50 20.82 -21.86 -6.65
CA PRO A 50 21.26 -23.24 -6.62
C PRO A 50 21.20 -23.87 -5.22
N ASN A 51 21.07 -23.07 -4.15
CA ASN A 51 21.11 -23.51 -2.75
C ASN A 51 19.74 -23.49 -2.05
N HIS A 52 18.72 -22.88 -2.67
CA HIS A 52 17.34 -22.83 -2.16
C HIS A 52 16.34 -23.18 -3.27
N GLN A 53 15.07 -23.41 -2.91
CA GLN A 53 14.03 -23.55 -3.93
C GLN A 53 13.84 -22.21 -4.65
N PRO A 54 13.68 -22.22 -6.00
CA PRO A 54 13.48 -21.00 -6.77
C PRO A 54 12.16 -20.33 -6.38
N ASP A 55 12.24 -19.11 -5.88
CA ASP A 55 11.08 -18.31 -5.45
C ASP A 55 10.76 -17.22 -6.52
N ASN A 56 9.48 -16.93 -6.73
CA ASN A 56 9.06 -15.91 -7.68
C ASN A 56 8.95 -14.53 -7.00
N TRP A 57 9.93 -13.67 -7.27
CA TRP A 57 9.98 -12.31 -6.73
C TRP A 57 9.10 -11.30 -7.50
N GLN A 58 8.68 -11.61 -8.72
CA GLN A 58 7.96 -10.67 -9.59
C GLN A 58 6.47 -10.59 -9.29
N ILE A 59 5.83 -11.73 -9.03
CA ILE A 59 4.37 -11.80 -8.79
C ILE A 59 3.96 -10.92 -7.60
N PRO A 60 4.60 -10.99 -6.42
CA PRO A 60 4.23 -10.15 -5.29
C PRO A 60 4.32 -8.64 -5.60
N LEU A 61 5.35 -8.21 -6.34
CA LEU A 61 5.51 -6.80 -6.74
C LEU A 61 4.37 -6.30 -7.61
N VAL A 62 3.94 -7.10 -8.59
CA VAL A 62 2.81 -6.76 -9.46
C VAL A 62 1.52 -6.65 -8.64
N ILE A 63 1.29 -7.59 -7.71
CA ILE A 63 0.11 -7.56 -6.83
C ILE A 63 0.13 -6.30 -5.96
N ILE A 64 1.25 -5.98 -5.31
CA ILE A 64 1.40 -4.77 -4.48
C ILE A 64 1.08 -3.51 -5.29
N PHE A 65 1.62 -3.40 -6.52
CA PHE A 65 1.35 -2.26 -7.40
C PHE A 65 -0.13 -2.14 -7.77
N VAL A 66 -0.76 -3.23 -8.18
CA VAL A 66 -2.18 -3.24 -8.54
C VAL A 66 -3.05 -2.84 -7.33
N LEU A 67 -2.74 -3.33 -6.14
CA LEU A 67 -3.46 -2.99 -4.91
C LEU A 67 -3.33 -1.50 -4.58
N ALA A 68 -2.12 -0.94 -4.65
CA ALA A 68 -1.90 0.48 -4.38
C ALA A 68 -2.60 1.39 -5.39
N CYS A 69 -2.52 1.06 -6.69
CA CYS A 69 -3.27 1.77 -7.74
C CYS A 69 -4.78 1.66 -7.54
N SER A 70 -5.30 0.51 -7.14
CA SER A 70 -6.73 0.30 -6.88
C SER A 70 -7.21 1.16 -5.70
N ALA A 71 -6.44 1.19 -4.60
CA ALA A 71 -6.75 2.01 -3.44
C ALA A 71 -6.78 3.50 -3.79
N LEU A 72 -5.79 3.98 -4.55
CA LEU A 72 -5.74 5.36 -5.02
C LEU A 72 -6.93 5.67 -5.94
N ALA A 73 -7.21 4.82 -6.93
CA ALA A 73 -8.33 5.02 -7.84
C ALA A 73 -9.65 5.17 -7.08
N VAL A 74 -9.86 4.35 -6.05
CA VAL A 74 -11.06 4.44 -5.19
C VAL A 74 -11.13 5.76 -4.43
N TYR A 75 -10.02 6.26 -3.86
CA TYR A 75 -10.02 7.58 -3.21
C TYR A 75 -10.35 8.72 -4.17
N PHE A 76 -10.02 8.58 -5.46
CA PHE A 76 -10.35 9.58 -6.47
C PHE A 76 -11.73 9.41 -7.10
N THR A 77 -12.45 8.31 -6.82
CA THR A 77 -13.82 8.10 -7.36
C THR A 77 -14.79 9.26 -7.11
N PRO A 78 -14.80 9.98 -5.97
CA PRO A 78 -15.70 11.11 -5.77
C PRO A 78 -15.48 12.28 -6.72
N TYR A 79 -14.29 12.40 -7.34
CA TYR A 79 -14.01 13.43 -8.35
C TYR A 79 -14.59 13.08 -9.74
N TRP A 80 -14.85 11.80 -10.00
CA TRP A 80 -15.37 11.32 -11.28
C TRP A 80 -16.86 10.97 -11.23
N LEU A 81 -17.33 10.55 -10.06
CA LEU A 81 -18.72 10.18 -9.80
C LEU A 81 -19.23 10.98 -8.59
N PRO A 82 -20.24 11.86 -8.76
CA PRO A 82 -20.85 12.57 -7.64
C PRO A 82 -21.37 11.58 -6.60
N GLY A 83 -20.83 11.63 -5.38
CA GLY A 83 -21.13 10.68 -4.29
C GLY A 83 -20.21 9.46 -4.21
N GLY A 84 -19.25 9.31 -5.13
CA GLY A 84 -18.28 8.21 -5.13
C GLY A 84 -18.93 6.82 -5.24
N LEU A 85 -18.32 5.82 -4.62
CA LEU A 85 -18.86 4.46 -4.51
C LEU A 85 -19.67 4.28 -3.21
N GLY A 86 -20.16 5.37 -2.61
CA GLY A 86 -20.79 5.36 -1.29
C GLY A 86 -19.84 4.81 -0.22
N TRP A 87 -20.34 3.89 0.61
CA TRP A 87 -19.57 3.32 1.73
C TRP A 87 -18.34 2.51 1.27
N SER A 88 -18.39 2.00 0.04
CA SER A 88 -17.30 1.23 -0.56
C SER A 88 -16.04 2.08 -0.78
N THR A 89 -16.17 3.40 -0.90
CA THR A 89 -15.02 4.32 -1.01
C THR A 89 -14.12 4.27 0.23
N PHE A 90 -14.64 3.84 1.39
CA PHE A 90 -13.86 3.68 2.62
C PHE A 90 -13.40 2.23 2.87
N ILE A 91 -14.23 1.24 2.51
CA ILE A 91 -13.93 -0.17 2.77
C ILE A 91 -12.84 -0.70 1.81
N ILE A 92 -12.94 -0.37 0.52
CA ILE A 92 -12.02 -0.92 -0.49
C ILE A 92 -10.57 -0.53 -0.20
N PRO A 93 -10.22 0.74 0.10
CA PRO A 93 -8.84 1.10 0.42
C PRO A 93 -8.29 0.35 1.64
N VAL A 94 -9.11 0.12 2.68
CA VAL A 94 -8.70 -0.68 3.85
C VAL A 94 -8.36 -2.11 3.44
N ALA A 95 -9.20 -2.74 2.63
CA ALA A 95 -8.95 -4.09 2.12
C ALA A 95 -7.70 -4.15 1.22
N CYS A 96 -7.54 -3.16 0.34
CA CYS A 96 -6.37 -3.04 -0.54
C CYS A 96 -5.08 -2.91 0.28
N TYR A 97 -5.00 -1.97 1.22
CA TYR A 97 -3.80 -1.79 2.05
C TYR A 97 -3.53 -2.97 2.99
N GLY A 98 -4.58 -3.64 3.49
CA GLY A 98 -4.42 -4.86 4.28
C GLY A 98 -3.79 -6.00 3.47
N ALA A 99 -4.29 -6.23 2.25
CA ALA A 99 -3.71 -7.20 1.33
C ALA A 99 -2.30 -6.78 0.88
N GLU A 100 -2.09 -5.50 0.60
CA GLU A 100 -0.80 -4.95 0.17
C GLU A 100 0.25 -5.14 1.25
N LEU A 101 -0.10 -4.93 2.52
CA LEU A 101 0.79 -5.16 3.66
C LEU A 101 1.18 -6.64 3.77
N PHE A 102 0.22 -7.54 3.58
CA PHE A 102 0.47 -8.98 3.57
C PHE A 102 1.47 -9.36 2.47
N PHE A 103 1.23 -8.94 1.22
CA PHE A 103 2.12 -9.24 0.09
C PHE A 103 3.48 -8.55 0.21
N THR A 104 3.54 -7.33 0.77
CA THR A 104 4.82 -6.62 1.00
C THR A 104 5.68 -7.33 2.05
N ASN A 105 5.06 -7.82 3.14
CA ASN A 105 5.74 -8.60 4.16
C ASN A 105 6.22 -9.95 3.62
N ASP A 106 5.37 -10.65 2.86
CA ASP A 106 5.75 -11.90 2.19
C ASP A 106 6.92 -11.69 1.23
N TYR A 107 6.85 -10.65 0.39
CA TYR A 107 7.92 -10.25 -0.50
C TYR A 107 9.23 -9.95 0.24
N ARG A 108 9.18 -9.19 1.34
CA ARG A 108 10.35 -8.90 2.17
C ARG A 108 10.93 -10.17 2.79
N LYS A 109 10.10 -11.12 3.24
CA LYS A 109 10.56 -12.41 3.77
C LYS A 109 11.26 -13.23 2.69
N THR A 110 10.73 -13.27 1.47
CA THR A 110 11.41 -13.91 0.33
C THR A 110 12.76 -13.24 0.08
N LEU A 111 12.81 -11.92 -0.02
CA LEU A 111 14.07 -11.18 -0.16
C LEU A 111 15.05 -11.42 1.00
N SER A 112 14.56 -11.64 2.22
CA SER A 112 15.41 -11.89 3.39
C SER A 112 16.20 -13.19 3.31
N LYS A 113 15.71 -14.18 2.56
CA LYS A 113 16.42 -15.45 2.39
C LYS A 113 17.64 -15.32 1.46
N HIS A 114 17.58 -14.39 0.50
CA HIS A 114 18.56 -14.32 -0.59
C HIS A 114 19.43 -13.06 -0.57
N VAL A 115 18.86 -11.90 -0.18
CA VAL A 115 19.50 -10.58 -0.26
C VAL A 115 19.34 -9.77 1.04
N TRP A 116 19.43 -10.46 2.18
CA TRP A 116 19.31 -9.86 3.52
C TRP A 116 20.22 -8.66 3.72
N LYS A 117 19.68 -7.60 4.36
CA LYS A 117 20.39 -6.35 4.73
C LYS A 117 20.99 -5.54 3.56
N THR A 118 20.78 -5.95 2.31
CA THR A 118 21.11 -5.14 1.13
C THR A 118 20.31 -3.85 1.11
N TRP A 119 20.78 -2.86 0.33
CA TRP A 119 20.07 -1.60 0.16
C TRP A 119 18.63 -1.79 -0.34
N TYR A 120 18.43 -2.72 -1.28
CA TYR A 120 17.11 -3.06 -1.82
C TYR A 120 16.17 -3.62 -0.76
N TRP A 121 16.64 -4.59 0.05
CA TRP A 121 15.85 -5.13 1.16
C TRP A 121 15.43 -4.04 2.15
N ARG A 122 16.32 -3.08 2.47
CA ARG A 122 15.99 -1.96 3.37
C ARG A 122 14.90 -1.06 2.79
N ILE A 123 14.94 -0.79 1.49
CA ILE A 123 13.91 0.04 0.82
C ILE A 123 12.54 -0.65 0.84
N VAL A 124 12.50 -1.97 0.61
CA VAL A 124 11.26 -2.75 0.73
C VAL A 124 10.74 -2.74 2.17
N MET A 125 11.61 -2.84 3.17
CA MET A 125 11.23 -2.70 4.58
C MET A 125 10.62 -1.33 4.90
N TRP A 126 11.20 -0.24 4.40
CA TRP A 126 10.61 1.09 4.53
C TRP A 126 9.25 1.20 3.83
N GLY A 127 9.09 0.53 2.68
CA GLY A 127 7.82 0.42 1.98
C GLY A 127 6.76 -0.30 2.82
N GLU A 128 7.10 -1.40 3.49
CA GLU A 128 6.18 -2.11 4.40
C GLU A 128 5.65 -1.19 5.51
N TRP A 129 6.51 -0.39 6.12
CA TRP A 129 6.08 0.59 7.12
C TRP A 129 5.15 1.65 6.55
N LEU A 130 5.42 2.12 5.33
CA LEU A 130 4.56 3.09 4.65
C LEU A 130 3.17 2.51 4.35
N VAL A 131 3.09 1.26 3.89
CA VAL A 131 1.81 0.56 3.67
C VAL A 131 1.07 0.33 4.99
N ALA A 132 1.79 -0.03 6.06
CA ALA A 132 1.19 -0.19 7.39
C ALA A 132 0.59 1.13 7.91
N ILE A 133 1.30 2.24 7.71
CA ILE A 133 0.80 3.58 8.02
C ILE A 133 -0.47 3.87 7.22
N ASN A 134 -0.46 3.62 5.90
CA ASN A 134 -1.65 3.79 5.05
C ASN A 134 -2.84 2.96 5.54
N PHE A 135 -2.61 1.71 5.92
CA PHE A 135 -3.65 0.83 6.45
C PHE A 135 -4.28 1.40 7.73
N VAL A 136 -3.46 1.89 8.67
CA VAL A 136 -3.94 2.51 9.91
C VAL A 136 -4.75 3.77 9.61
N PHE A 137 -4.25 4.66 8.75
CA PHE A 137 -4.96 5.88 8.37
C PHE A 137 -6.27 5.60 7.64
N ALA A 138 -6.29 4.65 6.71
CA ALA A 138 -7.51 4.23 6.01
C ALA A 138 -8.56 3.68 6.99
N THR A 139 -8.13 2.87 7.96
CA THR A 139 -9.01 2.29 8.99
C THR A 139 -9.55 3.37 9.91
N ALA A 140 -8.71 4.29 10.36
CA ALA A 140 -9.11 5.42 11.20
C ALA A 140 -10.10 6.33 10.46
N PHE A 141 -9.86 6.60 9.18
CA PHE A 141 -10.76 7.41 8.36
C PHE A 141 -12.12 6.71 8.16
N MET A 142 -12.14 5.41 7.85
CA MET A 142 -13.38 4.63 7.78
C MET A 142 -14.20 4.69 9.09
N ALA A 143 -13.53 4.55 10.24
CA ALA A 143 -14.17 4.65 11.54
C ALA A 143 -14.74 6.05 11.81
N LEU A 144 -13.96 7.09 11.50
CA LEU A 144 -14.38 8.49 11.63
C LEU A 144 -15.60 8.79 10.75
N SER A 145 -15.57 8.38 9.48
CA SER A 145 -16.71 8.51 8.56
C SER A 145 -17.95 7.86 9.17
N ARG A 146 -17.81 6.68 9.79
CA ARG A 146 -18.97 5.94 10.34
C ARG A 146 -19.61 6.71 11.48
N ILE A 147 -18.79 7.30 12.34
CA ILE A 147 -19.27 8.10 13.47
C ILE A 147 -19.97 9.36 12.96
N VAL A 148 -19.40 10.06 11.97
CA VAL A 148 -19.97 11.29 11.42
C VAL A 148 -21.30 11.03 10.70
N THR A 149 -21.40 9.95 9.93
CA THR A 149 -22.63 9.67 9.15
C THR A 149 -23.80 9.16 10.01
N ASN A 150 -23.53 8.68 11.23
CA ASN A 150 -24.55 8.24 12.20
C ASN A 150 -24.88 9.32 13.25
N TYR A 151 -24.29 10.50 13.15
CA TYR A 151 -24.55 11.67 13.99
C TYR A 151 -25.54 12.63 13.29
#